data_AF-A0A497L2Q6-F1
#
_entry.id   AF-A0A497L2Q6-F1
#
_cell.length_a   1.000
_cell.length_b   1.000
_cell.length_c   1.000
_cell.angle_alpha   90.00
_cell.angle_beta   90.00
_cell.angle_gamma   90.00
#
_symmetry.space_group_name_H-M   'P 1'
#
loop_
_entity.id
_entity.type
_entity.pdbx_description
1 polymer ?
#
loop_
_entity_poly.entity_id
_entity_poly.type
_entity_poly.pdbx_seq_one_letter_code
_entity_poly.pdbx_strand_id
1 'polypeptide(L)'
;MEWMRLDFGKKLVVALALACVLLVSGLGYMYLAGTGRAERNLVGVISVEGAIISSRAAGEVAAAINQAMFNASVKAVVIRIDSPGGYAHLVEQIYLDVLELKKHKPVVASVATALSGGYYIAVAADRIYAHPTSMVGNVGVIGTGPPTLIPSERVLETGPYKATGFSRLLFPFNLSHALDSFASAVENGRGSRLRLSSTELKRGMIYMGSEAVAAGLADELGSLQTAAARAAEEAGLVDYRVVDISPAGGARGLSTAASNETEVAWREITVETLNRLNPPPAVYYLYLPSAAYVQSLTPLVQAEESAEDSAAAGAVGRGGVVVDLSHGNRVSSWVFDLLSAELAMRGVVVGYADTWDELKSSLPSAACLIVAAPTQAYSPEEFKVIDEFVSRGRLLLMFFDPAAEYVDPSALLGPINSLANRYGLSFGKGYLYSEGEHYGLYRNIYVRQFANTSLTRGLDAVVLFTATYLHHTDSDAAWTEDAYSSVAEQRDSYAPISVIEGGNGTVAAFGDLTFLMEPYVYIEDNYRLVMNLVSAIAEIEVPEEKVEAPEYNVTKPELPVGTEKLYMERIDGDEHELRWTRVGENETLVERPDRTTRYHFDVNDSLVRWESDGMAAAYDTPLPDLPYP
;
A
#
# COMPACT_ATOMS: atom_id res chain seq x y z
N MET A 1 -39.04 22.25 -102.07
CA MET A 1 -38.17 21.82 -100.96
C MET A 1 -38.22 20.30 -100.89
N GLU A 2 -37.35 19.58 -101.60
CA GLU A 2 -37.20 18.13 -101.39
C GLU A 2 -35.93 17.59 -102.07
N TRP A 3 -34.77 18.09 -101.64
CA TRP A 3 -33.46 17.55 -102.00
C TRP A 3 -32.58 17.55 -100.74
N MET A 4 -32.93 16.77 -99.72
CA MET A 4 -32.02 16.50 -98.59
C MET A 4 -32.46 15.30 -97.73
N ARG A 5 -32.64 14.14 -98.35
CA ARG A 5 -32.78 12.87 -97.64
C ARG A 5 -31.95 11.84 -98.36
N LEU A 6 -30.72 11.57 -97.90
CA LEU A 6 -29.95 10.34 -98.09
C LEU A 6 -28.45 10.64 -97.89
N ASP A 7 -27.95 10.59 -96.64
CA ASP A 7 -26.57 10.15 -96.34
C ASP A 7 -26.29 10.01 -94.83
N PHE A 8 -27.18 10.52 -93.98
CA PHE A 8 -26.97 10.57 -92.52
C PHE A 8 -26.86 9.17 -91.88
N GLY A 9 -27.60 8.18 -92.39
CA GLY A 9 -27.60 6.82 -91.84
C GLY A 9 -26.26 6.09 -92.00
N LYS A 10 -25.59 6.20 -93.16
CA LYS A 10 -24.30 5.53 -93.40
C LYS A 10 -23.17 6.18 -92.59
N LYS A 11 -23.15 7.52 -92.51
CA LYS A 11 -22.17 8.26 -91.72
C LYS A 11 -22.34 8.02 -90.21
N LEU A 12 -23.58 7.90 -89.73
CA LEU A 12 -23.87 7.56 -88.33
C LEU A 12 -23.42 6.12 -87.99
N VAL A 13 -23.66 5.16 -88.89
CA VAL A 13 -23.23 3.77 -88.70
C VAL A 13 -21.70 3.66 -88.69
N VAL A 14 -21.00 4.36 -89.59
CA VAL A 14 -19.53 4.41 -89.60
C VAL A 14 -19.00 5.10 -88.34
N ALA A 15 -19.61 6.19 -87.90
CA ALA A 15 -19.22 6.89 -86.67
C ALA A 15 -19.44 6.02 -85.41
N LEU A 16 -20.55 5.28 -85.34
CA LEU A 16 -20.83 4.32 -84.26
C LEU A 16 -19.85 3.14 -84.28
N ALA A 17 -19.48 2.64 -85.46
CA ALA A 17 -18.50 1.57 -85.58
C ALA A 17 -17.10 2.05 -85.15
N LEU A 18 -16.69 3.25 -85.55
CA LEU A 18 -15.43 3.87 -85.11
C LEU A 18 -15.43 4.15 -83.61
N ALA A 19 -16.54 4.66 -83.07
CA ALA A 19 -16.71 4.86 -81.64
C ALA A 19 -16.60 3.54 -80.89
N CYS A 20 -17.24 2.46 -81.36
CA CYS A 20 -17.11 1.13 -80.76
C CYS A 20 -15.67 0.59 -80.85
N VAL A 21 -14.97 0.77 -81.97
CA VAL A 21 -13.56 0.35 -82.10
C VAL A 21 -12.66 1.14 -81.15
N LEU A 22 -12.90 2.44 -80.98
CA LEU A 22 -12.17 3.27 -80.03
C LEU A 22 -12.51 2.91 -78.57
N LEU A 23 -13.76 2.56 -78.29
CA LEU A 23 -14.20 2.11 -76.97
C LEU A 23 -13.62 0.74 -76.63
N VAL A 24 -13.62 -0.21 -77.58
CA VAL A 24 -13.03 -1.54 -77.42
C VAL A 24 -11.51 -1.45 -77.37
N SER A 25 -10.88 -0.59 -78.17
CA SER A 25 -9.43 -0.35 -78.09
C SER A 25 -9.05 0.36 -76.79
N GLY A 26 -9.87 1.29 -76.31
CA GLY A 26 -9.70 1.98 -75.03
C GLY A 26 -9.88 1.05 -73.84
N LEU A 27 -10.90 0.19 -73.88
CA LEU A 27 -11.12 -0.87 -72.89
C LEU A 27 -10.02 -1.95 -72.96
N GLY A 28 -9.56 -2.31 -74.16
CA GLY A 28 -8.45 -3.23 -74.37
C GLY A 28 -7.13 -2.65 -73.88
N TYR A 29 -6.88 -1.36 -74.10
CA TYR A 29 -5.75 -0.64 -73.54
C TYR A 29 -5.87 -0.53 -72.02
N MET A 30 -7.04 -0.23 -71.46
CA MET A 30 -7.29 -0.26 -70.02
C MET A 30 -7.11 -1.66 -69.41
N TYR A 31 -7.46 -2.72 -70.13
CA TYR A 31 -7.24 -4.10 -69.70
C TYR A 31 -5.76 -4.46 -69.75
N LEU A 32 -5.05 -4.10 -70.83
CA LEU A 32 -3.61 -4.34 -71.01
C LEU A 32 -2.73 -3.45 -70.11
N ALA A 33 -3.12 -2.19 -69.90
CA ALA A 33 -2.43 -1.21 -69.05
C ALA A 33 -2.85 -1.35 -67.57
N GLY A 34 -4.07 -1.80 -67.29
CA GLY A 34 -4.56 -2.18 -65.97
C GLY A 34 -4.01 -3.54 -65.50
N THR A 35 -3.59 -4.40 -66.44
CA THR A 35 -2.60 -5.45 -66.17
C THR A 35 -1.18 -4.90 -66.18
N GLY A 36 -0.96 -3.72 -65.58
CA GLY A 36 0.34 -3.38 -65.05
C GLY A 36 0.79 -4.57 -64.22
N ARG A 37 1.90 -5.20 -64.62
CA ARG A 37 2.52 -6.36 -63.96
C ARG A 37 2.22 -6.28 -62.47
N ALA A 38 1.26 -7.07 -61.97
CA ALA A 38 1.12 -7.28 -60.54
C ALA A 38 2.53 -7.57 -60.04
N GLU A 39 3.06 -6.78 -59.12
CA GLU A 39 4.48 -6.85 -58.78
C GLU A 39 4.76 -8.27 -58.28
N ARG A 40 5.36 -9.08 -59.16
CA ARG A 40 5.71 -10.46 -58.90
C ARG A 40 7.14 -10.40 -58.38
N ASN A 41 7.38 -11.08 -57.25
CA ASN A 41 8.67 -11.23 -56.60
C ASN A 41 9.11 -10.03 -55.76
N LEU A 42 8.41 -9.83 -54.64
CA LEU A 42 8.76 -8.81 -53.64
C LEU A 42 9.57 -9.42 -52.49
N VAL A 43 10.54 -8.66 -52.01
CA VAL A 43 11.17 -8.86 -50.71
C VAL A 43 10.57 -7.83 -49.76
N GLY A 44 9.83 -8.30 -48.77
CA GLY A 44 9.18 -7.46 -47.79
C GLY A 44 10.12 -7.06 -46.66
N VAL A 45 10.13 -5.79 -46.26
CA VAL A 45 10.82 -5.32 -45.06
C VAL A 45 9.79 -5.05 -43.97
N ILE A 46 9.97 -5.63 -42.79
CA ILE A 46 9.16 -5.36 -41.60
C ILE A 46 10.09 -4.74 -40.57
N SER A 47 9.76 -3.54 -40.09
CA SER A 47 10.60 -2.83 -39.13
C SER A 47 10.13 -3.07 -37.68
N VAL A 48 11.08 -3.37 -36.80
CA VAL A 48 10.90 -3.44 -35.35
C VAL A 48 11.80 -2.38 -34.73
N GLU A 49 11.23 -1.20 -34.50
CA GLU A 49 11.95 0.00 -34.04
C GLU A 49 11.50 0.40 -32.63
N GLY A 50 12.47 0.76 -31.79
CA GLY A 50 12.20 1.23 -30.42
C GLY A 50 11.75 0.12 -29.46
N ALA A 51 11.24 0.53 -28.30
CA ALA A 51 10.88 -0.39 -27.22
C ALA A 51 9.48 -1.00 -27.43
N ILE A 52 9.36 -2.31 -27.22
CA ILE A 52 8.10 -3.07 -27.40
C ILE A 52 7.33 -3.09 -26.06
N ILE A 53 6.67 -1.98 -25.75
CA ILE A 53 6.01 -1.75 -24.45
C ILE A 53 4.48 -1.58 -24.54
N SER A 54 3.89 -1.82 -25.72
CA SER A 54 2.43 -1.76 -25.89
C SER A 54 1.93 -2.85 -26.83
N SER A 55 0.74 -3.37 -26.54
CA SER A 55 0.08 -4.35 -27.40
C SER A 55 -0.19 -3.80 -28.81
N ARG A 56 -0.34 -2.48 -28.94
CA ARG A 56 -0.44 -1.82 -30.25
C ARG A 56 0.84 -1.97 -31.06
N ALA A 57 2.00 -1.66 -30.48
CA ALA A 57 3.29 -1.79 -31.17
C ALA A 57 3.54 -3.25 -31.60
N ALA A 58 3.27 -4.22 -30.71
CA ALA A 58 3.36 -5.64 -31.06
C ALA A 58 2.34 -6.05 -32.13
N GLY A 59 1.11 -5.54 -32.05
CA GLY A 59 0.04 -5.81 -33.01
C GLY A 59 0.31 -5.23 -34.40
N GLU A 60 0.97 -4.07 -34.51
CA GLU A 60 1.39 -3.48 -35.79
C GLU A 60 2.44 -4.36 -36.49
N VAL A 61 3.41 -4.89 -35.73
CA VAL A 61 4.40 -5.85 -36.23
C VAL A 61 3.72 -7.18 -36.62
N ALA A 62 2.83 -7.71 -35.78
CA ALA A 62 2.08 -8.93 -36.07
C ALA A 62 1.20 -8.80 -37.32
N ALA A 63 0.58 -7.62 -37.54
CA ALA A 63 -0.20 -7.34 -38.74
C ALA A 63 0.69 -7.32 -40.00
N ALA A 64 1.87 -6.70 -39.91
CA ALA A 64 2.85 -6.70 -41.00
C ALA A 64 3.35 -8.12 -41.31
N ILE A 65 3.61 -8.94 -40.29
CA ILE A 65 3.99 -10.35 -40.45
C ILE A 65 2.87 -11.14 -41.15
N ASN A 66 1.62 -10.98 -40.71
CA ASN A 66 0.48 -11.63 -41.34
C ASN A 66 0.30 -11.18 -42.80
N GLN A 67 0.42 -9.88 -43.08
CA GLN A 67 0.37 -9.36 -44.44
C GLN A 67 1.49 -9.96 -45.30
N ALA A 68 2.71 -10.03 -44.77
CA ALA A 68 3.84 -10.62 -45.47
C ALA A 68 3.63 -12.11 -45.72
N MET A 69 3.06 -12.85 -44.77
CA MET A 69 2.80 -14.28 -44.86
C MET A 69 1.75 -14.60 -45.95
N PHE A 70 0.59 -13.93 -45.94
CA PHE A 70 -0.51 -14.24 -46.87
C PHE A 70 -0.42 -13.53 -48.23
N ASN A 71 0.44 -12.53 -48.39
CA ASN A 71 0.62 -11.86 -49.68
C ASN A 71 1.50 -12.71 -50.62
N ALA A 72 0.88 -13.29 -51.66
CA ALA A 72 1.58 -14.14 -52.63
C ALA A 72 2.65 -13.42 -53.46
N SER A 73 2.60 -12.09 -53.56
CA SER A 73 3.66 -11.29 -54.22
C SER A 73 4.94 -11.22 -53.38
N VAL A 74 4.83 -11.30 -52.05
CA VAL A 74 5.96 -11.34 -51.13
C VAL A 74 6.53 -12.75 -51.11
N LYS A 75 7.81 -12.90 -51.45
CA LYS A 75 8.48 -14.19 -51.56
C LYS A 75 9.51 -14.44 -50.47
N ALA A 76 10.06 -13.37 -49.90
CA ALA A 76 10.96 -13.41 -48.76
C ALA A 76 10.74 -12.17 -47.88
N VAL A 77 11.18 -12.24 -46.63
CA VAL A 77 11.02 -11.15 -45.67
C VAL A 77 12.36 -10.81 -45.01
N VAL A 78 12.61 -9.51 -44.85
CA VAL A 78 13.68 -8.99 -44.00
C VAL A 78 13.06 -8.35 -42.76
N ILE A 79 13.40 -8.82 -41.57
CA ILE A 79 13.06 -8.14 -40.32
C ILE A 79 14.17 -7.14 -40.00
N ARG A 80 13.89 -5.86 -40.15
CA ARG A 80 14.83 -4.77 -39.79
C ARG A 80 14.65 -4.45 -38.32
N ILE A 81 15.69 -4.64 -37.51
CA ILE A 81 15.62 -4.51 -36.05
C ILE A 81 16.52 -3.37 -35.58
N ASP A 82 15.91 -2.42 -34.89
CA ASP A 82 16.57 -1.35 -34.12
C ASP A 82 15.82 -1.17 -32.80
N SER A 83 15.97 -2.15 -31.91
CA SER A 83 15.18 -2.28 -30.68
C SER A 83 16.04 -2.66 -29.47
N PRO A 84 15.84 -1.99 -28.32
CA PRO A 84 16.42 -2.38 -27.05
C PRO A 84 15.66 -3.54 -26.37
N GLY A 85 14.56 -4.03 -26.96
CA GLY A 85 13.66 -5.02 -26.36
C GLY A 85 12.36 -4.41 -25.83
N GLY A 86 11.74 -5.05 -24.84
CA GLY A 86 10.44 -4.64 -24.32
C GLY A 86 9.84 -5.65 -23.34
N TYR A 87 8.52 -5.62 -23.17
CA TYR A 87 7.82 -6.57 -22.30
C TYR A 87 7.93 -7.99 -22.86
N ALA A 88 8.39 -8.93 -22.03
CA ALA A 88 8.69 -10.31 -22.43
C ALA A 88 7.56 -10.97 -23.23
N HIS A 89 6.31 -10.91 -22.73
CA HIS A 89 5.15 -11.50 -23.42
C HIS A 89 4.88 -10.91 -24.81
N LEU A 90 5.09 -9.60 -25.01
CA LEU A 90 4.91 -8.95 -26.32
C LEU A 90 6.03 -9.30 -27.29
N VAL A 91 7.26 -9.39 -26.78
CA VAL A 91 8.42 -9.84 -27.55
C VAL A 91 8.23 -11.30 -27.99
N GLU A 92 7.80 -12.17 -27.08
CA GLU A 92 7.54 -13.59 -27.37
C GLU A 92 6.43 -13.76 -28.39
N GLN A 93 5.37 -12.93 -28.36
CA GLN A 93 4.37 -12.91 -29.41
C GLN A 93 5.00 -12.67 -30.79
N ILE A 94 5.80 -11.62 -30.95
CA ILE A 94 6.46 -11.31 -32.22
C ILE A 94 7.44 -12.43 -32.62
N TYR A 95 8.20 -12.97 -31.67
CA TYR A 95 9.09 -14.09 -31.91
C TYR A 95 8.36 -15.32 -32.48
N LEU A 96 7.23 -15.69 -31.88
CA LEU A 96 6.39 -16.80 -32.35
C LEU A 96 5.81 -16.51 -33.74
N ASP A 97 5.38 -15.27 -34.00
CA ASP A 97 4.89 -14.85 -35.32
C ASP A 97 5.99 -14.93 -36.39
N VAL A 98 7.23 -14.56 -36.05
CA VAL A 98 8.38 -14.69 -36.97
C VAL A 98 8.75 -16.17 -37.21
N LEU A 99 8.69 -17.01 -36.17
CA LEU A 99 8.88 -18.45 -36.32
C LEU A 99 7.81 -19.09 -37.22
N GLU A 100 6.56 -18.63 -37.13
CA GLU A 100 5.51 -19.09 -38.03
C GLU A 100 5.77 -18.60 -39.47
N LEU A 101 6.05 -17.32 -39.67
CA LEU A 101 6.39 -16.74 -40.97
C LEU A 101 7.51 -17.52 -41.68
N LYS A 102 8.56 -17.90 -40.93
CA LYS A 102 9.70 -18.69 -41.40
C LYS A 102 9.31 -20.03 -42.03
N LYS A 103 8.20 -20.65 -41.59
CA LYS A 103 7.70 -21.90 -42.17
C LYS A 103 7.14 -21.69 -43.58
N HIS A 104 6.74 -20.47 -43.92
CA HIS A 104 6.11 -20.13 -45.20
C HIS A 104 7.09 -19.49 -46.19
N LYS A 105 8.02 -18.66 -45.70
CA LYS A 105 8.92 -17.84 -46.53
C LYS A 105 10.30 -17.70 -45.87
N PRO A 106 11.39 -17.54 -46.64
CA PRO A 106 12.70 -17.19 -46.09
C PRO A 106 12.63 -15.88 -45.29
N VAL A 107 13.22 -15.88 -44.10
CA VAL A 107 13.25 -14.71 -43.20
C VAL A 107 14.69 -14.39 -42.81
N VAL A 108 15.15 -13.18 -43.13
CA VAL A 108 16.47 -12.68 -42.76
C VAL A 108 16.34 -11.49 -41.81
N ALA A 109 17.13 -11.41 -40.75
CA ALA A 109 17.20 -10.23 -39.89
C ALA A 109 18.33 -9.29 -40.33
N SER A 110 18.07 -7.98 -40.31
CA SER A 110 19.07 -6.92 -40.49
C SER A 110 19.08 -6.04 -39.25
N VAL A 111 20.15 -6.05 -38.47
CA VAL A 111 20.18 -5.46 -37.13
C VAL A 111 21.09 -4.23 -37.06
N ALA A 112 20.53 -3.10 -36.59
CA ALA A 112 21.29 -1.95 -36.12
C ALA A 112 21.50 -2.05 -34.60
N THR A 113 20.41 -2.20 -33.87
CA THR A 113 20.39 -2.54 -32.44
C THR A 113 19.45 -3.72 -32.26
N ALA A 114 19.95 -4.84 -31.74
CA ALA A 114 19.13 -5.98 -31.39
C ALA A 114 19.57 -6.45 -29.99
N LEU A 115 19.02 -5.80 -28.97
CA LEU A 115 19.31 -6.09 -27.56
C LEU A 115 18.11 -6.72 -26.88
N SER A 116 18.36 -7.64 -25.94
CA SER A 116 17.33 -8.31 -25.14
C SER A 116 16.19 -8.82 -26.03
N GLY A 117 14.97 -8.32 -25.86
CA GLY A 117 13.84 -8.72 -26.70
C GLY A 117 14.01 -8.48 -28.21
N GLY A 118 14.77 -7.45 -28.62
CA GLY A 118 15.12 -7.24 -30.02
C GLY A 118 16.01 -8.37 -30.56
N TYR A 119 16.95 -8.86 -29.75
CA TYR A 119 17.75 -10.03 -30.10
C TYR A 119 16.92 -11.31 -30.09
N TYR A 120 16.01 -11.46 -29.12
CA TYR A 120 15.08 -12.59 -29.04
C TYR A 120 14.33 -12.76 -30.36
N ILE A 121 13.78 -11.68 -30.91
CA ILE A 121 13.10 -11.68 -32.22
C ILE A 121 14.08 -12.01 -33.36
N ALA A 122 15.28 -11.41 -33.37
CA ALA A 122 16.28 -11.64 -34.41
C ALA A 122 16.66 -13.12 -34.55
N VAL A 123 16.72 -13.85 -33.43
CA VAL A 123 17.06 -15.28 -33.36
C VAL A 123 16.04 -16.18 -34.05
N ALA A 124 14.79 -15.73 -34.23
CA ALA A 124 13.80 -16.50 -35.00
C ALA A 124 14.14 -16.59 -36.49
N ALA A 125 14.84 -15.62 -37.07
CA ALA A 125 15.19 -15.57 -38.48
C ALA A 125 16.11 -16.74 -38.92
N ASP A 126 16.19 -17.01 -40.22
CA ASP A 126 17.14 -17.97 -40.81
C ASP A 126 18.59 -17.47 -40.64
N ARG A 127 18.80 -16.18 -40.91
CA ARG A 127 20.08 -15.49 -40.82
C ARG A 127 19.95 -14.11 -40.19
N ILE A 128 21.03 -13.64 -39.56
CA ILE A 128 21.15 -12.34 -38.90
C ILE A 128 22.36 -11.61 -39.48
N TYR A 129 22.11 -10.47 -40.12
CA TYR A 129 23.13 -9.55 -40.62
C TYR A 129 23.26 -8.36 -39.67
N ALA A 130 24.48 -8.01 -39.29
CA ALA A 130 24.76 -6.87 -38.40
C ALA A 130 25.71 -5.86 -39.05
N HIS A 131 25.61 -4.58 -38.71
CA HIS A 131 26.68 -3.62 -39.01
C HIS A 131 27.88 -3.89 -38.09
N PRO A 132 29.11 -3.49 -38.46
CA PRO A 132 30.30 -3.71 -37.63
C PRO A 132 30.16 -3.19 -36.19
N THR A 133 29.45 -2.07 -36.01
CA THR A 133 29.21 -1.40 -34.73
C THR A 133 27.79 -1.59 -34.20
N SER A 134 27.01 -2.52 -34.76
CA SER A 134 25.69 -2.84 -34.21
C SER A 134 25.82 -3.37 -32.79
N MET A 135 24.83 -3.12 -31.94
CA MET A 135 24.77 -3.71 -30.60
C MET A 135 23.86 -4.93 -30.62
N VAL A 136 24.41 -6.10 -30.28
CA VAL A 136 23.72 -7.39 -30.36
C VAL A 136 23.86 -8.15 -29.04
N GLY A 137 22.82 -8.92 -28.67
CA GLY A 137 22.85 -9.79 -27.50
C GLY A 137 22.05 -9.22 -26.34
N ASN A 138 22.70 -8.99 -25.19
CA ASN A 138 22.04 -8.68 -23.92
C ASN A 138 20.98 -9.73 -23.56
N VAL A 139 21.38 -11.01 -23.65
CA VAL A 139 20.54 -12.15 -23.26
C VAL A 139 20.41 -12.14 -21.73
N GLY A 140 19.33 -11.55 -21.26
CA GLY A 140 19.10 -11.22 -19.87
C GLY A 140 17.65 -10.83 -19.63
N VAL A 141 17.19 -11.01 -18.40
CA VAL A 141 15.83 -10.64 -17.98
C VAL A 141 15.93 -9.83 -16.70
N ILE A 142 15.23 -8.70 -16.68
CA ILE A 142 15.03 -7.89 -15.48
C ILE A 142 13.56 -7.96 -15.09
N GLY A 143 13.26 -7.99 -13.80
CA GLY A 143 11.90 -8.04 -13.29
C GLY A 143 11.81 -7.37 -11.93
N THR A 144 10.63 -6.83 -11.64
CA THR A 144 10.30 -6.25 -10.33
C THR A 144 9.46 -7.27 -9.57
N GLY A 145 9.94 -7.70 -8.40
CA GLY A 145 9.23 -8.66 -7.55
C GLY A 145 7.99 -8.06 -6.87
N PRO A 146 7.12 -8.92 -6.32
CA PRO A 146 5.95 -8.47 -5.59
C PRO A 146 6.34 -7.65 -4.34
N PRO A 147 5.54 -6.64 -3.95
CA PRO A 147 5.78 -5.85 -2.75
C PRO A 147 5.49 -6.65 -1.48
N THR A 148 5.91 -6.13 -0.33
CA THR A 148 5.37 -6.59 0.96
C THR A 148 3.97 -5.99 1.12
N LEU A 149 2.97 -6.83 1.36
CA LEU A 149 1.58 -6.39 1.51
C LEU A 149 1.33 -5.90 2.95
N ILE A 150 0.69 -4.74 3.07
CA ILE A 150 0.04 -4.31 4.31
C ILE A 150 -1.41 -4.77 4.20
N PRO A 151 -1.92 -5.58 5.15
CA PRO A 151 -3.27 -6.12 5.07
C PRO A 151 -4.32 -5.05 5.43
N SER A 152 -5.59 -5.37 5.22
CA SER A 152 -6.75 -4.54 5.59
C SER A 152 -7.89 -5.43 6.06
N GLU A 153 -8.67 -4.95 7.03
CA GLU A 153 -9.92 -5.58 7.47
C GLU A 153 -11.10 -5.23 6.56
N ARG A 154 -10.99 -4.15 5.78
CA ARG A 154 -12.00 -3.72 4.80
C ARG A 154 -11.79 -4.31 3.42
N VAL A 155 -10.52 -4.48 2.99
CA VAL A 155 -10.18 -5.05 1.69
C VAL A 155 -9.73 -6.49 1.87
N LEU A 156 -10.61 -7.40 1.45
CA LEU A 156 -10.48 -8.82 1.72
C LEU A 156 -10.08 -9.60 0.46
N GLU A 157 -9.01 -10.38 0.55
CA GLU A 157 -8.56 -11.30 -0.49
C GLU A 157 -8.83 -12.75 -0.13
N THR A 158 -9.17 -13.56 -1.13
CA THR A 158 -9.46 -14.98 -0.94
C THR A 158 -8.23 -15.87 -0.96
N GLY A 159 -7.02 -15.30 -1.03
CA GLY A 159 -5.77 -16.07 -0.97
C GLY A 159 -4.51 -15.20 -0.90
N PRO A 160 -3.40 -15.75 -0.37
CA PRO A 160 -2.20 -14.99 0.00
C PRO A 160 -1.51 -14.29 -1.16
N TYR A 161 -1.62 -14.84 -2.37
CA TYR A 161 -0.99 -14.27 -3.57
C TYR A 161 -1.98 -13.52 -4.47
N LYS A 162 -3.24 -13.31 -4.03
CA LYS A 162 -4.26 -12.69 -4.87
C LYS A 162 -3.93 -11.25 -5.24
N ALA A 163 -3.47 -10.45 -4.27
CA ALA A 163 -3.09 -9.05 -4.49
C ALA A 163 -1.68 -8.90 -5.08
N THR A 164 -0.73 -9.76 -4.67
CA THR A 164 0.67 -9.68 -5.10
C THR A 164 0.93 -10.38 -6.45
N GLY A 165 0.09 -11.34 -6.85
CA GLY A 165 0.18 -12.14 -8.07
C GLY A 165 1.24 -13.25 -8.04
N PHE A 166 2.30 -13.07 -7.24
CA PHE A 166 3.41 -14.01 -7.12
C PHE A 166 3.88 -14.11 -5.66
N SER A 167 4.49 -15.24 -5.33
CA SER A 167 5.32 -15.38 -4.13
C SER A 167 6.58 -14.52 -4.26
N ARG A 168 6.93 -13.77 -3.22
CA ARG A 168 8.17 -12.98 -3.19
C ARG A 168 9.39 -13.89 -3.10
N LEU A 169 9.27 -14.98 -2.35
CA LEU A 169 10.33 -15.98 -2.21
C LEU A 169 10.64 -16.68 -3.54
N LEU A 170 9.61 -16.99 -4.33
CA LEU A 170 9.75 -17.76 -5.56
C LEU A 170 10.02 -16.89 -6.81
N PHE A 171 9.74 -15.58 -6.74
CA PHE A 171 9.91 -14.68 -7.90
C PHE A 171 11.30 -14.71 -8.56
N PRO A 172 12.44 -14.82 -7.83
CA PRO A 172 13.75 -14.98 -8.46
C PRO A 172 13.86 -16.24 -9.34
N PHE A 173 13.17 -17.33 -8.99
CA PHE A 173 13.12 -18.53 -9.82
C PHE A 173 12.26 -18.32 -11.06
N ASN A 174 11.14 -17.60 -10.96
CA ASN A 174 10.36 -17.20 -12.15
C ASN A 174 11.22 -16.40 -13.14
N LEU A 175 12.04 -15.46 -12.65
CA LEU A 175 12.96 -14.69 -13.49
C LEU A 175 14.05 -15.57 -14.11
N SER A 176 14.57 -16.54 -13.33
CA SER A 176 15.55 -17.52 -13.80
C SER A 176 14.97 -18.40 -14.92
N HIS A 177 13.73 -18.86 -14.80
CA HIS A 177 13.05 -19.62 -15.85
C HIS A 177 12.83 -18.82 -17.14
N ALA A 178 12.52 -17.53 -17.03
CA ALA A 178 12.44 -16.64 -18.19
C ALA A 178 13.81 -16.48 -18.87
N LEU A 179 14.88 -16.34 -18.10
CA LEU A 179 16.25 -16.29 -18.63
C LEU A 179 16.65 -17.60 -19.31
N ASP A 180 16.31 -18.74 -18.71
CA ASP A 180 16.56 -20.07 -19.29
C ASP A 180 15.82 -20.25 -20.61
N SER A 181 14.57 -19.78 -20.69
CA SER A 181 13.76 -19.82 -21.92
C SER A 181 14.38 -18.95 -23.01
N PHE A 182 14.87 -17.75 -22.68
CA PHE A 182 15.57 -16.90 -23.64
C PHE A 182 16.89 -17.54 -24.10
N ALA A 183 17.73 -18.02 -23.18
CA ALA A 183 18.96 -18.71 -23.54
C ALA A 183 18.68 -19.92 -24.44
N SER A 184 17.64 -20.70 -24.14
CA SER A 184 17.22 -21.83 -24.96
C SER A 184 16.77 -21.41 -26.36
N ALA A 185 16.03 -20.29 -26.48
CA ALA A 185 15.65 -19.75 -27.78
C ALA A 185 16.89 -19.39 -28.62
N VAL A 186 17.92 -18.78 -28.00
CA VAL A 186 19.21 -18.45 -28.64
C VAL A 186 19.96 -19.72 -29.05
N GLU A 187 20.12 -20.67 -28.14
CA GLU A 187 20.80 -21.94 -28.40
C GLU A 187 20.13 -22.71 -29.56
N ASN A 188 18.80 -22.79 -29.55
CA ASN A 188 18.04 -23.46 -30.61
C ASN A 188 18.10 -22.72 -31.95
N GLY A 189 17.93 -21.39 -31.95
CA GLY A 189 17.93 -20.59 -33.18
C GLY A 189 19.30 -20.47 -33.83
N ARG A 190 20.37 -20.39 -33.03
CA ARG A 190 21.74 -20.30 -33.53
C ARG A 190 22.34 -21.69 -33.81
N GLY A 191 22.00 -22.71 -33.02
CA GLY A 191 22.47 -24.09 -33.19
C GLY A 191 23.99 -24.18 -33.15
N SER A 192 24.58 -24.99 -34.04
CA SER A 192 26.04 -25.17 -34.13
C SER A 192 26.83 -23.90 -34.50
N ARG A 193 26.15 -22.82 -34.89
CA ARG A 193 26.80 -21.52 -35.18
C ARG A 193 27.24 -20.82 -33.90
N LEU A 194 26.51 -21.02 -32.81
CA LEU A 194 26.77 -20.40 -31.53
C LEU A 194 28.08 -20.92 -30.93
N ARG A 195 28.97 -20.00 -30.54
CA ARG A 195 30.28 -20.34 -29.93
C ARG A 195 30.35 -20.05 -28.45
N LEU A 196 29.39 -19.27 -27.93
CA LEU A 196 29.26 -18.99 -26.51
C LEU A 196 28.62 -20.17 -25.81
N SER A 197 29.11 -20.49 -24.61
CA SER A 197 28.43 -21.41 -23.71
C SER A 197 27.13 -20.80 -23.16
N SER A 198 26.22 -21.65 -22.67
CA SER A 198 25.00 -21.22 -21.99
C SER A 198 25.28 -20.23 -20.86
N THR A 199 26.34 -20.48 -20.07
CA THR A 199 26.76 -19.60 -18.97
C THR A 199 27.25 -18.24 -19.46
N GLU A 200 27.95 -18.18 -20.60
CA GLU A 200 28.40 -16.91 -21.17
C GLU A 200 27.25 -16.10 -21.75
N LEU A 201 26.29 -16.76 -22.42
CA LEU A 201 25.06 -16.11 -22.91
C LEU A 201 24.30 -15.42 -21.78
N LYS A 202 24.09 -16.14 -20.67
CA LYS A 202 23.30 -15.67 -19.52
C LYS A 202 23.94 -14.51 -18.73
N ARG A 203 25.12 -14.04 -19.11
CA ARG A 203 25.77 -12.87 -18.50
C ARG A 203 25.11 -11.54 -18.85
N GLY A 204 24.22 -11.50 -19.85
CA GLY A 204 23.59 -10.25 -20.29
C GLY A 204 24.55 -9.28 -20.99
N MET A 205 25.66 -9.77 -21.56
CA MET A 205 26.64 -8.92 -22.26
C MET A 205 26.10 -8.39 -23.60
N ILE A 206 26.53 -7.17 -23.94
CA ILE A 206 26.37 -6.60 -25.28
C ILE A 206 27.64 -6.91 -26.08
N TYR A 207 27.45 -7.29 -27.35
CA TYR A 207 28.53 -7.54 -28.30
C TYR A 207 28.39 -6.57 -29.47
N MET A 208 29.49 -5.94 -29.88
CA MET A 208 29.52 -5.20 -31.15
C MET A 208 29.31 -6.16 -32.32
N GLY A 209 28.78 -5.72 -33.45
CA GLY A 209 28.42 -6.61 -34.55
C GLY A 209 29.57 -7.50 -35.05
N SER A 210 30.80 -6.98 -35.08
CA SER A 210 32.00 -7.79 -35.39
C SER A 210 32.25 -8.91 -34.37
N GLU A 211 32.06 -8.63 -33.08
CA GLU A 211 32.17 -9.58 -31.98
C GLU A 211 31.00 -10.57 -32.00
N ALA A 212 29.79 -10.11 -32.33
CA ALA A 212 28.59 -10.93 -32.43
C ALA A 212 28.72 -11.99 -33.53
N VAL A 213 29.30 -11.65 -34.69
CA VAL A 213 29.65 -12.62 -35.74
C VAL A 213 30.73 -13.58 -35.26
N ALA A 214 31.77 -13.08 -34.60
CA ALA A 214 32.84 -13.91 -34.05
C ALA A 214 32.33 -14.88 -32.96
N ALA A 215 31.31 -14.50 -32.20
CA ALA A 215 30.66 -15.30 -31.15
C ALA A 215 29.54 -16.22 -31.68
N GLY A 216 29.14 -16.07 -32.95
CA GLY A 216 28.05 -16.82 -33.55
C GLY A 216 26.64 -16.31 -33.20
N LEU A 217 26.55 -15.13 -32.58
CA LEU A 217 25.29 -14.43 -32.28
C LEU A 217 24.67 -13.79 -33.53
N ALA A 218 25.49 -13.43 -34.52
CA ALA A 218 25.08 -13.05 -35.86
C ALA A 218 25.80 -13.93 -36.90
N ASP A 219 25.31 -13.93 -38.14
CA ASP A 219 25.88 -14.75 -39.21
C ASP A 219 26.97 -14.00 -39.96
N GLU A 220 26.68 -12.77 -40.39
CA GLU A 220 27.56 -12.00 -41.26
C GLU A 220 27.45 -10.50 -40.98
N LEU A 221 28.50 -9.77 -41.36
CA LEU A 221 28.45 -8.31 -41.40
C LEU A 221 27.78 -7.87 -42.70
N GLY A 222 26.81 -6.97 -42.63
CA GLY A 222 26.13 -6.49 -43.82
C GLY A 222 25.08 -5.42 -43.55
N SER A 223 24.67 -4.74 -44.62
CA SER A 223 23.61 -3.74 -44.59
C SER A 223 22.23 -4.37 -44.85
N LEU A 224 21.17 -3.56 -44.72
CA LEU A 224 19.81 -3.94 -45.11
C LEU A 224 19.74 -4.46 -46.57
N GLN A 225 20.49 -3.84 -47.49
CA GLN A 225 20.54 -4.27 -48.88
C GLN A 225 21.18 -5.66 -49.03
N THR A 226 22.18 -5.95 -48.19
CA THR A 226 22.83 -7.28 -48.14
C THR A 226 21.85 -8.33 -47.63
N ALA A 227 21.13 -8.02 -46.55
CA ALA A 227 20.09 -8.89 -46.01
C ALA A 227 18.95 -9.14 -47.01
N ALA A 228 18.51 -8.11 -47.73
CA ALA A 228 17.46 -8.23 -48.76
C ALA A 228 17.91 -9.05 -49.97
N ALA A 229 19.16 -8.88 -50.41
CA ALA A 229 19.75 -9.72 -51.46
C ALA A 229 19.82 -11.19 -51.02
N ARG A 230 20.22 -11.43 -49.77
CA ARG A 230 20.25 -12.79 -49.21
C ARG A 230 18.86 -13.42 -49.13
N ALA A 231 17.86 -12.67 -48.65
CA ALA A 231 16.48 -13.13 -48.60
C ALA A 231 15.93 -13.46 -50.01
N ALA A 232 16.25 -12.63 -51.01
CA ALA A 232 15.90 -12.89 -52.41
C ALA A 232 16.55 -14.17 -52.96
N GLU A 233 17.85 -14.38 -52.66
CA GLU A 233 18.59 -15.59 -53.05
C GLU A 233 17.96 -16.85 -52.46
N GLU A 234 17.62 -16.83 -51.17
CA GLU A 234 16.97 -17.97 -50.49
C GLU A 234 15.56 -18.26 -51.02
N ALA A 235 14.90 -17.25 -51.60
CA ALA A 235 13.63 -17.41 -52.32
C ALA A 235 13.79 -17.72 -53.83
N GLY A 236 15.02 -17.88 -54.34
CA GLY A 236 15.31 -18.18 -55.74
C GLY A 236 14.97 -17.03 -56.71
N LEU A 237 15.05 -15.78 -56.24
CA LEU A 237 14.71 -14.59 -57.03
C LEU A 237 15.93 -13.95 -57.68
N VAL A 238 15.81 -13.62 -58.97
CA VAL A 238 16.84 -12.88 -59.73
C VAL A 238 16.43 -11.42 -59.98
N ASP A 239 15.16 -11.20 -60.30
CA ASP A 239 14.54 -9.88 -60.44
C ASP A 239 13.51 -9.72 -59.32
N TYR A 240 13.74 -8.74 -58.45
CA TYR A 240 12.92 -8.48 -57.28
C TYR A 240 12.91 -7.00 -56.92
N ARG A 241 11.89 -6.60 -56.16
CA ARG A 241 11.84 -5.27 -55.53
C ARG A 241 11.72 -5.40 -54.03
N VAL A 242 12.43 -4.53 -53.33
CA VAL A 242 12.35 -4.41 -51.88
C VAL A 242 11.25 -3.41 -51.55
N VAL A 243 10.27 -3.82 -50.75
CA VAL A 243 9.13 -3.00 -50.35
C VAL A 243 8.99 -3.02 -48.84
N ASP A 244 8.59 -1.90 -48.25
CA ASP A 244 8.21 -1.85 -46.84
C ASP A 244 6.79 -2.42 -46.68
N ILE A 245 6.64 -3.40 -45.79
CA ILE A 245 5.34 -4.01 -45.43
C ILE A 245 4.80 -3.39 -44.14
N SER A 246 5.60 -2.57 -43.45
CA SER A 246 5.15 -1.85 -42.26
C SER A 246 3.91 -1.01 -42.61
N PRO A 247 2.84 -1.02 -41.79
CA PRO A 247 1.59 -0.37 -42.15
C PRO A 247 1.82 1.11 -42.49
N ALA A 248 1.23 1.55 -43.61
CA ALA A 248 1.18 2.95 -44.03
C ALA A 248 0.41 3.78 -42.97
N GLY A 249 1.12 4.18 -41.92
CA GLY A 249 0.59 4.84 -40.73
C GLY A 249 1.66 5.11 -39.66
N GLY A 250 2.79 4.40 -39.69
CA GLY A 250 3.89 4.55 -38.74
C GLY A 250 4.88 5.70 -39.04
N ALA A 251 4.40 6.92 -39.29
CA ALA A 251 5.24 8.14 -39.24
C ALA A 251 4.37 9.41 -39.15
N ARG A 252 3.70 9.61 -38.01
CA ARG A 252 3.36 10.92 -37.38
C ARG A 252 2.32 10.71 -36.27
N GLY A 253 2.78 10.54 -35.04
CA GLY A 253 2.02 10.86 -33.83
C GLY A 253 3.02 11.50 -32.87
N LEU A 254 3.19 12.82 -32.83
CA LEU A 254 2.27 13.72 -32.14
C LEU A 254 1.70 13.05 -30.89
N SER A 255 2.53 13.08 -29.85
CA SER A 255 2.08 13.21 -28.47
C SER A 255 1.13 14.40 -28.39
N THR A 256 -0.17 14.15 -28.51
CA THR A 256 -1.21 15.04 -28.00
C THR A 256 -2.41 14.21 -27.59
N ALA A 257 -2.67 14.25 -26.29
CA ALA A 257 -3.93 14.02 -25.60
C ALA A 257 -5.17 13.97 -26.50
N ALA A 258 -5.84 12.82 -26.54
CA ALA A 258 -7.25 12.70 -26.85
C ALA A 258 -7.73 11.28 -26.50
N SER A 259 -8.04 11.05 -25.23
CA SER A 259 -9.03 10.04 -24.84
C SER A 259 -10.17 10.79 -24.16
N ASN A 260 -11.25 11.01 -24.91
CA ASN A 260 -12.51 11.44 -24.34
C ASN A 260 -13.06 10.31 -23.46
N GLU A 261 -13.31 10.70 -22.21
CA GLU A 261 -14.23 10.16 -21.21
C GLU A 261 -15.25 9.11 -21.71
N THR A 262 -15.05 7.85 -21.31
CA THR A 262 -16.05 6.90 -20.73
C THR A 262 -15.51 5.47 -20.63
N GLU A 263 -14.33 5.19 -21.18
CA GLU A 263 -13.63 3.93 -20.97
C GLU A 263 -12.61 4.10 -19.83
N VAL A 264 -12.96 3.68 -18.61
CA VAL A 264 -11.94 3.50 -17.56
C VAL A 264 -11.06 2.35 -18.03
N ALA A 265 -9.80 2.65 -18.37
CA ALA A 265 -8.86 1.62 -18.77
C ALA A 265 -8.73 0.61 -17.62
N TRP A 266 -8.66 -0.69 -17.91
CA TRP A 266 -8.51 -1.75 -16.90
C TRP A 266 -7.43 -1.46 -15.84
N ARG A 267 -6.36 -0.77 -16.24
CA ARG A 267 -5.23 -0.38 -15.38
C ARG A 267 -5.53 0.77 -14.42
N GLU A 268 -6.63 1.48 -14.62
CA GLU A 268 -7.10 2.63 -13.83
C GLU A 268 -8.31 2.26 -12.96
N ILE A 269 -8.78 1.00 -13.01
CA ILE A 269 -9.83 0.52 -12.12
C ILE A 269 -9.24 0.40 -10.71
N THR A 270 -9.67 1.28 -9.82
CA THR A 270 -9.35 1.28 -8.38
C THR A 270 -10.57 0.83 -7.57
N VAL A 271 -10.37 0.48 -6.29
CA VAL A 271 -11.50 0.19 -5.37
C VAL A 271 -12.45 1.39 -5.26
N GLU A 272 -11.92 2.62 -5.30
CA GLU A 272 -12.73 3.84 -5.32
C GLU A 272 -13.62 3.93 -6.57
N THR A 273 -13.06 3.64 -7.75
CA THR A 273 -13.83 3.61 -9.00
C THR A 273 -14.95 2.57 -8.93
N LEU A 274 -14.68 1.38 -8.37
CA LEU A 274 -15.68 0.33 -8.19
C LEU A 274 -16.80 0.76 -7.24
N ASN A 275 -16.46 1.35 -6.09
CA ASN A 275 -17.43 1.84 -5.11
C ASN A 275 -18.31 2.97 -5.66
N ARG A 276 -17.77 3.85 -6.52
CA ARG A 276 -18.58 4.87 -7.18
C ARG A 276 -19.57 4.27 -8.18
N LEU A 277 -19.16 3.22 -8.89
CA LEU A 277 -20.00 2.55 -9.89
C LEU A 277 -21.08 1.68 -9.25
N ASN A 278 -20.76 1.04 -8.12
CA ASN A 278 -21.72 0.28 -7.35
C ASN A 278 -21.36 0.36 -5.84
N PRO A 279 -22.05 1.25 -5.08
CA PRO A 279 -21.70 1.54 -3.69
C PRO A 279 -21.96 0.36 -2.76
N PRO A 280 -21.23 0.25 -1.64
CA PRO A 280 -21.37 -0.87 -0.70
C PRO A 280 -22.81 -1.03 -0.16
N PRO A 281 -23.28 -2.28 0.06
CA PRO A 281 -22.58 -3.56 -0.12
C PRO A 281 -22.56 -4.04 -1.59
N ALA A 282 -21.38 -4.42 -2.09
CA ALA A 282 -21.17 -4.90 -3.46
C ALA A 282 -20.11 -6.01 -3.52
N VAL A 283 -20.26 -6.97 -4.44
CA VAL A 283 -19.33 -8.10 -4.64
C VAL A 283 -18.80 -8.10 -6.08
N TYR A 284 -17.48 -8.20 -6.25
CA TYR A 284 -16.82 -8.19 -7.56
C TYR A 284 -15.86 -9.38 -7.70
N TYR A 285 -15.99 -10.15 -8.79
CA TYR A 285 -14.99 -11.14 -9.21
C TYR A 285 -13.95 -10.49 -10.13
N LEU A 286 -13.15 -9.58 -9.56
CA LEU A 286 -12.21 -8.75 -10.32
C LEU A 286 -10.78 -8.89 -9.76
N TYR A 287 -9.78 -8.94 -10.64
CA TYR A 287 -8.37 -8.84 -10.27
C TYR A 287 -7.93 -7.37 -10.44
N LEU A 288 -7.34 -6.76 -9.41
CA LEU A 288 -6.77 -5.41 -9.52
C LEU A 288 -5.24 -5.50 -9.52
N PRO A 289 -4.53 -4.73 -10.38
CA PRO A 289 -3.09 -4.64 -10.31
C PRO A 289 -2.63 -4.02 -8.98
N SER A 290 -1.51 -4.49 -8.42
CA SER A 290 -1.01 -4.09 -7.10
C SER A 290 -0.82 -2.58 -6.91
N ALA A 291 -0.47 -1.83 -7.97
CA ALA A 291 -0.37 -0.38 -7.90
C ALA A 291 -1.73 0.32 -7.72
N ALA A 292 -2.78 -0.16 -8.39
CA ALA A 292 -4.15 0.35 -8.24
C ALA A 292 -4.76 -0.04 -6.89
N TYR A 293 -4.39 -1.23 -6.39
CA TYR A 293 -4.73 -1.72 -5.05
C TYR A 293 -4.12 -0.83 -3.95
N VAL A 294 -2.81 -0.57 -4.00
CA VAL A 294 -2.11 0.28 -3.02
C VAL A 294 -2.58 1.73 -3.11
N GLN A 295 -2.82 2.28 -4.31
CA GLN A 295 -3.38 3.63 -4.45
C GLN A 295 -4.75 3.77 -3.79
N SER A 296 -5.62 2.76 -3.89
CA SER A 296 -6.91 2.76 -3.19
C SER A 296 -6.84 2.59 -1.67
N LEU A 297 -5.67 2.23 -1.12
CA LEU A 297 -5.42 2.17 0.33
C LEU A 297 -4.81 3.49 0.86
N THR A 298 -4.44 4.42 -0.02
CA THR A 298 -4.03 5.79 0.37
C THR A 298 -5.30 6.55 0.75
N PRO A 299 -5.32 7.25 1.89
CA PRO A 299 -6.46 7.05 2.78
C PRO A 299 -7.69 7.92 2.46
N LEU A 300 -8.87 7.38 2.76
CA LEU A 300 -10.08 8.12 3.14
C LEU A 300 -9.91 8.89 4.48
N VAL A 301 -8.70 9.33 4.82
CA VAL A 301 -8.38 10.11 6.05
C VAL A 301 -8.78 11.58 5.91
N GLN A 302 -9.55 11.96 4.89
CA GLN A 302 -10.05 13.34 4.74
C GLN A 302 -11.57 13.47 4.61
N ALA A 303 -12.37 12.44 4.94
CA ALA A 303 -13.82 12.55 4.80
C ALA A 303 -14.68 12.03 5.98
N GLU A 304 -14.09 11.71 7.13
CA GLU A 304 -14.84 11.53 8.38
C GLU A 304 -14.16 12.22 9.59
N GLU A 305 -13.36 13.26 9.37
CA GLU A 305 -13.10 14.27 10.41
C GLU A 305 -14.29 15.25 10.48
N SER A 306 -15.44 14.72 10.86
CA SER A 306 -16.51 15.52 11.46
C SER A 306 -17.43 14.60 12.24
N ALA A 307 -16.86 13.91 13.23
CA ALA A 307 -17.58 13.53 14.42
C ALA A 307 -16.83 14.17 15.59
N GLU A 308 -17.25 15.39 15.93
CA GLU A 308 -17.23 15.80 17.32
C GLU A 308 -17.82 14.64 18.13
N ASP A 309 -17.06 14.05 19.06
CA ASP A 309 -17.62 13.70 20.36
C ASP A 309 -16.55 13.40 21.42
N SER A 310 -16.45 14.35 22.35
CA SER A 310 -15.93 14.26 23.71
C SER A 310 -14.44 13.95 23.91
N ALA A 311 -13.62 14.98 23.75
CA ALA A 311 -12.52 15.21 24.69
C ALA A 311 -13.12 15.53 26.08
N ALA A 312 -13.54 14.50 26.79
CA ALA A 312 -13.63 14.56 28.24
C ALA A 312 -12.32 13.96 28.77
N ALA A 313 -11.37 14.84 29.09
CA ALA A 313 -10.25 14.53 29.96
C ALA A 313 -10.82 14.12 31.32
N GLY A 314 -11.21 12.85 31.44
CA GLY A 314 -11.54 12.23 32.71
C GLY A 314 -10.23 11.98 33.44
N ALA A 315 -9.94 12.77 34.47
CA ALA A 315 -8.88 12.48 35.41
C ALA A 315 -8.93 10.99 35.77
N VAL A 316 -7.85 10.25 35.51
CA VAL A 316 -7.74 8.82 35.84
C VAL A 316 -8.11 8.68 37.32
N GLY A 317 -9.24 8.01 37.59
CA GLY A 317 -9.63 7.68 38.96
C GLY A 317 -8.58 6.75 39.56
N ARG A 318 -8.37 6.85 40.88
CA ARG A 318 -7.46 5.95 41.62
C ARG A 318 -7.75 4.49 41.27
N GLY A 319 -6.74 3.72 40.85
CA GLY A 319 -6.92 2.32 40.43
C GLY A 319 -7.25 2.11 38.95
N GLY A 320 -7.21 3.16 38.11
CA GLY A 320 -7.68 3.13 36.72
C GLY A 320 -6.70 2.54 35.70
N VAL A 321 -7.15 2.46 34.45
CA VAL A 321 -6.35 2.15 33.26
C VAL A 321 -5.98 3.46 32.57
N VAL A 322 -4.75 3.58 32.09
CA VAL A 322 -4.34 4.70 31.22
C VAL A 322 -3.95 4.18 29.84
N VAL A 323 -4.56 4.75 28.81
CA VAL A 323 -4.20 4.53 27.40
C VAL A 323 -3.26 5.65 26.99
N ASP A 324 -2.07 5.29 26.50
CA ASP A 324 -1.12 6.25 25.95
C ASP A 324 -1.62 6.75 24.59
N LEU A 325 -1.70 8.07 24.40
CA LEU A 325 -1.88 8.71 23.09
C LEU A 325 -0.67 9.59 22.72
N SER A 326 0.23 9.84 23.68
CA SER A 326 1.36 10.76 23.58
C SER A 326 2.43 10.34 22.56
N HIS A 327 2.55 9.03 22.28
CA HIS A 327 3.47 8.49 21.26
C HIS A 327 2.78 8.31 19.89
N GLY A 328 1.74 9.11 19.63
CA GLY A 328 0.99 9.09 18.39
C GLY A 328 0.30 7.74 18.16
N ASN A 329 -0.19 7.12 19.22
CA ASN A 329 -1.04 5.92 19.13
C ASN A 329 -2.28 6.30 18.32
N ARG A 330 -2.51 5.64 17.18
CA ARG A 330 -3.60 5.96 16.24
C ARG A 330 -4.81 5.03 16.35
N VAL A 331 -4.92 4.30 17.45
CA VAL A 331 -6.04 3.38 17.68
C VAL A 331 -7.25 4.18 18.16
N SER A 332 -8.39 4.03 17.48
CA SER A 332 -9.64 4.68 17.87
C SER A 332 -10.05 4.25 19.27
N SER A 333 -10.59 5.17 20.08
CA SER A 333 -11.16 4.85 21.39
C SER A 333 -12.20 3.73 21.31
N TRP A 334 -12.90 3.63 20.18
CA TRP A 334 -13.91 2.62 19.88
C TRP A 334 -13.39 1.18 19.98
N VAL A 335 -12.09 0.97 19.75
CA VAL A 335 -11.47 -0.36 19.89
C VAL A 335 -11.57 -0.88 21.32
N PHE A 336 -11.53 0.04 22.30
CA PHE A 336 -11.54 -0.30 23.72
C PHE A 336 -12.93 -0.19 24.36
N ASP A 337 -13.99 0.09 23.60
CA ASP A 337 -15.33 0.36 24.15
C ASP A 337 -15.82 -0.78 25.04
N LEU A 338 -15.77 -2.02 24.56
CA LEU A 338 -16.23 -3.18 25.32
C LEU A 338 -15.35 -3.43 26.56
N LEU A 339 -14.03 -3.33 26.40
CA LEU A 339 -13.08 -3.46 27.52
C LEU A 339 -13.38 -2.41 28.60
N SER A 340 -13.62 -1.17 28.18
CA SER A 340 -13.90 -0.04 29.06
C SER A 340 -15.25 -0.21 29.77
N ALA A 341 -16.28 -0.68 29.07
CA ALA A 341 -17.58 -0.98 29.66
C ALA A 341 -17.47 -2.06 30.76
N GLU A 342 -16.73 -3.13 30.51
CA GLU A 342 -16.55 -4.24 31.46
C GLU A 342 -15.71 -3.85 32.67
N LEU A 343 -14.69 -3.01 32.47
CA LEU A 343 -13.90 -2.41 33.55
C LEU A 343 -14.74 -1.45 34.40
N ALA A 344 -15.56 -0.61 33.75
CA ALA A 344 -16.45 0.33 34.45
C ALA A 344 -17.48 -0.39 35.32
N MET A 345 -18.02 -1.52 34.88
CA MET A 345 -18.90 -2.37 35.70
C MET A 345 -18.22 -2.90 36.98
N ARG A 346 -16.89 -2.92 37.02
CA ARG A 346 -16.06 -3.32 38.16
C ARG A 346 -15.45 -2.13 38.92
N GLY A 347 -15.88 -0.91 38.59
CA GLY A 347 -15.42 0.32 39.24
C GLY A 347 -14.04 0.80 38.78
N VAL A 348 -13.50 0.24 37.69
CA VAL A 348 -12.21 0.66 37.11
C VAL A 348 -12.48 1.67 36.00
N VAL A 349 -11.82 2.83 36.07
CA VAL A 349 -11.95 3.91 35.06
C VAL A 349 -10.85 3.80 34.03
N VAL A 350 -11.19 3.90 32.74
CA VAL A 350 -10.22 4.02 31.65
C VAL A 350 -10.06 5.49 31.28
N GLY A 351 -8.84 5.99 31.34
CA GLY A 351 -8.47 7.34 30.91
C GLY A 351 -7.46 7.32 29.76
N TYR A 352 -7.31 8.46 29.10
CA TYR A 352 -6.43 8.65 27.94
C TYR A 352 -5.46 9.80 28.25
N ALA A 353 -4.19 9.63 27.88
CA ALA A 353 -3.17 10.64 28.10
C ALA A 353 -2.57 11.10 26.75
N ASP A 354 -2.86 12.34 26.37
CA ASP A 354 -2.46 12.93 25.08
C ASP A 354 -1.00 13.42 25.09
N THR A 355 -0.47 13.69 26.28
CA THR A 355 0.93 14.13 26.45
C THR A 355 1.70 13.22 27.39
N TRP A 356 3.03 13.17 27.22
CA TRP A 356 3.88 12.37 28.09
C TRP A 356 3.79 12.81 29.56
N ASP A 357 3.60 14.11 29.83
CA ASP A 357 3.47 14.62 31.20
C ASP A 357 2.16 14.17 31.87
N GLU A 358 1.05 14.11 31.13
CA GLU A 358 -0.23 13.52 31.59
C GLU A 358 -0.08 12.01 31.82
N LEU A 359 0.59 11.31 30.91
CA LEU A 359 0.83 9.88 31.05
C LEU A 359 1.66 9.63 32.31
N LYS A 360 2.81 10.29 32.43
CA LYS A 360 3.72 10.17 33.57
C LYS A 360 3.05 10.49 34.91
N SER A 361 2.17 11.50 34.95
CA SER A 361 1.48 11.89 36.18
C SER A 361 0.35 10.93 36.59
N SER A 362 -0.23 10.19 35.63
CA SER A 362 -1.29 9.22 35.90
C SER A 362 -0.77 7.82 36.29
N LEU A 363 0.41 7.41 35.79
CA LEU A 363 1.02 6.10 36.07
C LEU A 363 1.09 5.69 37.56
N PRO A 364 1.40 6.57 38.53
CA PRO A 364 1.42 6.20 39.95
C PRO A 364 0.08 5.66 40.47
N SER A 365 -1.03 6.16 39.91
CA SER A 365 -2.39 5.82 40.30
C SER A 365 -3.06 4.76 39.42
N ALA A 366 -2.39 4.35 38.33
CA ALA A 366 -2.92 3.40 37.37
C ALA A 366 -2.58 1.94 37.74
N ALA A 367 -3.52 1.04 37.50
CA ALA A 367 -3.34 -0.41 37.57
C ALA A 367 -2.74 -0.96 36.26
N CYS A 368 -3.09 -0.34 35.12
CA CYS A 368 -2.71 -0.81 33.79
C CYS A 368 -2.34 0.36 32.87
N LEU A 369 -1.29 0.17 32.07
CA LEU A 369 -0.90 1.02 30.95
C LEU A 369 -1.17 0.28 29.64
N ILE A 370 -1.91 0.89 28.72
CA ILE A 370 -2.15 0.39 27.37
C ILE A 370 -1.36 1.21 26.36
N VAL A 371 -0.50 0.53 25.58
CA VAL A 371 0.23 1.06 24.44
C VAL A 371 -0.27 0.36 23.18
N ALA A 372 -0.86 1.08 22.23
CA ALA A 372 -1.52 0.48 21.08
C ALA A 372 -1.08 1.17 19.78
N ALA A 373 -0.34 0.43 18.95
CA ALA A 373 0.21 0.86 17.67
C ALA A 373 0.83 2.28 17.68
N PRO A 374 1.88 2.53 18.50
CA PRO A 374 2.58 3.81 18.52
C PRO A 374 3.20 4.13 17.16
N THR A 375 3.22 5.42 16.83
CA THR A 375 3.89 5.93 15.63
C THR A 375 5.21 6.65 15.97
N GLN A 376 5.47 6.88 17.26
CA GLN A 376 6.70 7.48 17.77
C GLN A 376 7.42 6.53 18.74
N ALA A 377 8.75 6.50 18.68
CA ALA A 377 9.56 5.64 19.53
C ALA A 377 9.69 6.21 20.95
N TYR A 378 9.71 5.33 21.95
CA TYR A 378 9.98 5.67 23.34
C TYR A 378 11.48 5.86 23.56
N SER A 379 11.81 6.93 24.28
CA SER A 379 13.17 7.25 24.71
C SER A 379 13.62 6.35 25.88
N PRO A 380 14.94 6.23 26.11
CA PRO A 380 15.47 5.51 27.26
C PRO A 380 14.99 6.04 28.62
N GLU A 381 14.70 7.34 28.72
CA GLU A 381 14.19 7.99 29.93
C GLU A 381 12.73 7.62 30.20
N GLU A 382 11.91 7.62 29.15
CA GLU A 382 10.50 7.20 29.22
C GLU A 382 10.38 5.72 29.60
N PHE A 383 11.24 4.87 29.01
CA PHE A 383 11.29 3.46 29.35
C PHE A 383 11.53 3.23 30.85
N LYS A 384 12.41 3.99 31.50
CA LYS A 384 12.66 3.82 32.95
C LYS A 384 11.42 4.06 33.80
N VAL A 385 10.57 5.01 33.39
CA VAL A 385 9.32 5.31 34.10
C VAL A 385 8.33 4.15 33.93
N ILE A 386 8.23 3.61 32.71
CA ILE A 386 7.36 2.46 32.42
C ILE A 386 7.88 1.20 33.14
N ASP A 387 9.20 0.97 33.16
CA ASP A 387 9.84 -0.14 33.87
C ASP A 387 9.58 -0.04 35.38
N GLU A 388 9.69 1.16 35.96
CA GLU A 388 9.32 1.39 37.35
C GLU A 388 7.84 1.07 37.59
N PHE A 389 6.94 1.50 36.70
CA PHE A 389 5.52 1.19 36.75
C PHE A 389 5.27 -0.32 36.77
N VAL A 390 5.85 -1.08 35.83
CA VAL A 390 5.72 -2.55 35.80
C VAL A 390 6.32 -3.18 37.05
N SER A 391 7.49 -2.71 37.52
CA SER A 391 8.17 -3.24 38.72
C SER A 391 7.35 -3.11 40.01
N ARG A 392 6.40 -2.17 40.06
CA ARG A 392 5.44 -1.96 41.17
C ARG A 392 4.27 -2.95 41.16
N GLY A 393 4.28 -3.92 40.27
CA GLY A 393 3.23 -4.93 40.16
C GLY A 393 2.05 -4.52 39.31
N ARG A 394 2.30 -3.68 38.32
CA ARG A 394 1.30 -3.19 37.37
C ARG A 394 1.32 -3.98 36.07
N LEU A 395 0.27 -3.79 35.27
CA LEU A 395 0.11 -4.43 33.98
C LEU A 395 0.48 -3.47 32.84
N LEU A 396 1.39 -3.89 31.97
CA LEU A 396 1.64 -3.22 30.68
C LEU A 396 1.04 -4.07 29.56
N LEU A 397 0.07 -3.50 28.82
CA LEU A 397 -0.52 -4.09 27.64
C LEU A 397 0.01 -3.41 26.38
N MET A 398 0.57 -4.20 25.47
CA MET A 398 1.06 -3.72 24.17
C MET A 398 0.26 -4.38 23.04
N PHE A 399 -0.35 -3.57 22.18
CA PHE A 399 -1.09 -4.02 21.01
C PHE A 399 -0.44 -3.52 19.72
N PHE A 400 -0.29 -4.38 18.73
CA PHE A 400 0.10 -3.97 17.38
C PHE A 400 -0.68 -4.77 16.35
N ASP A 401 -1.38 -4.09 15.45
CA ASP A 401 -2.11 -4.69 14.35
C ASP A 401 -1.49 -4.25 13.01
N PRO A 402 -1.05 -5.19 12.16
CA PRO A 402 -0.55 -4.91 10.81
C PRO A 402 -1.53 -4.20 9.86
N ALA A 403 -2.84 -4.20 10.12
CA ALA A 403 -3.83 -3.63 9.22
C ALA A 403 -3.57 -2.14 8.93
N ALA A 404 -3.70 -1.75 7.66
CA ALA A 404 -3.42 -0.40 7.16
C ALA A 404 -4.27 0.70 7.83
N GLU A 405 -5.40 0.33 8.45
CA GLU A 405 -6.28 1.25 9.19
C GLU A 405 -5.61 1.84 10.44
N TYR A 406 -4.58 1.17 10.96
CA TYR A 406 -3.92 1.55 12.21
C TYR A 406 -2.43 1.90 12.06
N VAL A 407 -1.87 1.82 10.84
CA VAL A 407 -0.42 1.87 10.62
C VAL A 407 -0.01 2.86 9.54
N ASP A 408 0.96 3.72 9.86
CA ASP A 408 1.72 4.48 8.85
C ASP A 408 2.77 3.58 8.18
N PRO A 409 2.69 3.33 6.86
CA PRO A 409 3.63 2.47 6.14
C PRO A 409 5.11 2.89 6.27
N SER A 410 5.38 4.16 6.60
CA SER A 410 6.73 4.71 6.68
C SER A 410 7.47 4.40 7.99
N ALA A 411 6.76 3.99 9.05
CA ALA A 411 7.30 3.78 10.40
C ALA A 411 7.09 2.37 10.96
N LEU A 412 6.82 1.38 10.11
CA LEU A 412 6.46 0.00 10.49
C LEU A 412 7.34 -0.57 11.62
N LEU A 413 6.71 -0.93 12.75
CA LEU A 413 7.23 -1.67 13.92
C LEU A 413 8.30 -0.99 14.78
N GLY A 414 9.06 -0.03 14.22
CA GLY A 414 10.13 0.67 14.95
C GLY A 414 9.66 1.28 16.28
N PRO A 415 8.56 2.05 16.29
CA PRO A 415 7.99 2.63 17.50
C PRO A 415 7.65 1.62 18.59
N ILE A 416 6.85 0.60 18.30
CA ILE A 416 6.43 -0.36 19.35
C ILE A 416 7.60 -1.23 19.83
N ASN A 417 8.52 -1.59 18.93
CA ASN A 417 9.71 -2.35 19.29
C ASN A 417 10.74 -1.53 20.06
N SER A 418 10.66 -0.19 20.06
CA SER A 418 11.50 0.63 20.95
C SER A 418 11.21 0.36 22.44
N LEU A 419 9.97 -0.01 22.76
CA LEU A 419 9.52 -0.41 24.08
C LEU A 419 9.61 -1.94 24.28
N ALA A 420 9.03 -2.73 23.37
CA ALA A 420 8.94 -4.19 23.53
C ALA A 420 10.31 -4.86 23.69
N ASN A 421 11.32 -4.43 22.91
CA ASN A 421 12.67 -5.01 22.94
C ASN A 421 13.32 -4.91 24.33
N ARG A 422 12.90 -3.95 25.16
CA ARG A 422 13.42 -3.77 26.52
C ARG A 422 12.93 -4.85 27.48
N TYR A 423 11.80 -5.48 27.17
CA TYR A 423 11.24 -6.62 27.90
C TYR A 423 11.58 -7.97 27.23
N GLY A 424 12.50 -8.01 26.27
CA GLY A 424 12.85 -9.25 25.56
C GLY A 424 11.80 -9.70 24.52
N LEU A 425 10.89 -8.80 24.12
CA LEU A 425 9.85 -9.03 23.13
C LEU A 425 10.11 -8.23 21.85
N SER A 426 9.68 -8.72 20.69
CA SER A 426 9.73 -7.96 19.45
C SER A 426 8.59 -8.33 18.52
N PHE A 427 7.80 -7.35 18.09
CA PHE A 427 6.76 -7.54 17.09
C PHE A 427 7.38 -7.82 15.71
N GLY A 428 6.95 -8.94 15.12
CA GLY A 428 7.35 -9.42 13.81
C GLY A 428 6.78 -8.57 12.68
N LYS A 429 7.40 -8.68 11.50
CA LYS A 429 6.99 -7.93 10.32
C LYS A 429 5.99 -8.70 9.47
N GLY A 430 4.97 -7.97 9.00
CA GLY A 430 3.89 -8.53 8.20
C GLY A 430 2.76 -9.04 9.08
N TYR A 431 2.02 -10.00 8.55
CA TYR A 431 0.88 -10.63 9.21
C TYR A 431 1.00 -12.15 9.04
N LEU A 432 0.31 -12.86 9.92
CA LEU A 432 0.15 -14.29 9.92
C LEU A 432 -1.07 -14.69 9.09
N TYR A 433 -0.97 -15.82 8.42
CA TYR A 433 -2.10 -16.42 7.73
C TYR A 433 -2.02 -17.94 7.76
N SER A 434 -3.16 -18.61 7.64
CA SER A 434 -3.23 -20.06 7.46
C SER A 434 -4.04 -20.39 6.22
N GLU A 435 -3.49 -21.25 5.36
CA GLU A 435 -4.22 -21.76 4.19
C GLU A 435 -5.14 -22.94 4.56
N GLY A 436 -4.86 -23.61 5.69
CA GLY A 436 -5.59 -24.79 6.16
C GLY A 436 -6.71 -24.45 7.14
N GLU A 437 -6.34 -24.02 8.35
CA GLU A 437 -7.29 -23.74 9.43
C GLU A 437 -7.40 -22.25 9.71
N HIS A 438 -8.48 -21.62 9.23
CA HIS A 438 -8.72 -20.19 9.37
C HIS A 438 -10.23 -19.89 9.46
N TYR A 439 -10.57 -18.76 10.08
CA TYR A 439 -11.95 -18.29 10.21
C TYR A 439 -12.38 -17.49 8.97
N GLY A 440 -12.98 -18.17 7.99
CA GLY A 440 -13.55 -17.56 6.79
C GLY A 440 -12.53 -17.10 5.75
N LEU A 441 -11.50 -16.34 6.15
CA LEU A 441 -10.40 -15.86 5.30
C LEU A 441 -9.05 -16.29 5.84
N TYR A 442 -8.11 -16.54 4.93
CA TYR A 442 -6.78 -17.09 5.24
C TYR A 442 -6.00 -16.27 6.29
N ARG A 443 -6.25 -14.96 6.43
CA ARG A 443 -5.58 -14.08 7.41
C ARG A 443 -6.17 -14.13 8.82
N ASN A 444 -7.34 -14.75 8.98
CA ASN A 444 -8.04 -14.84 10.26
C ASN A 444 -7.65 -16.16 10.91
N ILE A 445 -6.61 -16.12 11.74
CA ILE A 445 -5.95 -17.31 12.22
C ILE A 445 -6.63 -17.85 13.48
N TYR A 446 -6.73 -19.17 13.58
CA TYR A 446 -7.04 -19.83 14.83
C TYR A 446 -5.79 -19.96 15.69
N VAL A 447 -5.91 -19.61 16.97
CA VAL A 447 -4.89 -19.88 18.00
C VAL A 447 -5.52 -20.85 18.99
N ARG A 448 -4.89 -22.02 19.16
CA ARG A 448 -5.43 -23.14 19.96
C ARG A 448 -4.44 -23.66 21.00
N GLN A 449 -3.18 -23.23 20.93
CA GLN A 449 -2.16 -23.64 21.88
C GLN A 449 -1.94 -22.49 22.87
N PHE A 450 -2.14 -22.79 24.15
CA PHE A 450 -2.08 -21.81 25.22
C PHE A 450 -1.20 -22.33 26.36
N ALA A 451 -0.29 -21.50 26.83
CA ALA A 451 0.30 -21.66 28.15
C ALA A 451 -0.77 -21.39 29.22
N ASN A 452 -0.61 -21.92 30.42
CA ASN A 452 -1.51 -21.63 31.53
C ASN A 452 -1.07 -20.34 32.24
N THR A 453 -1.50 -19.18 31.73
CA THR A 453 -1.23 -17.85 32.31
C THR A 453 -2.49 -17.23 32.90
N SER A 454 -2.34 -16.12 33.62
CA SER A 454 -3.47 -15.30 34.07
C SER A 454 -4.42 -14.88 32.92
N LEU A 455 -3.87 -14.66 31.71
CA LEU A 455 -4.63 -14.17 30.56
C LEU A 455 -5.19 -15.28 29.66
N THR A 456 -4.52 -16.43 29.58
CA THR A 456 -4.87 -17.51 28.63
C THR A 456 -5.55 -18.70 29.27
N ARG A 457 -5.75 -18.70 30.59
CA ARG A 457 -6.45 -19.77 31.31
C ARG A 457 -7.87 -20.00 30.79
N GLY A 458 -8.20 -21.27 30.57
CA GLY A 458 -9.55 -21.69 30.18
C GLY A 458 -9.97 -21.29 28.77
N LEU A 459 -9.01 -20.93 27.90
CA LEU A 459 -9.25 -20.74 26.47
C LEU A 459 -9.05 -22.07 25.74
N ASP A 460 -9.99 -22.43 24.89
CA ASP A 460 -9.91 -23.58 23.98
C ASP A 460 -9.51 -23.12 22.58
N ALA A 461 -10.03 -21.96 22.13
CA ALA A 461 -9.64 -21.35 20.86
C ALA A 461 -9.91 -19.85 20.84
N VAL A 462 -9.02 -19.07 20.24
CA VAL A 462 -9.27 -17.66 19.89
C VAL A 462 -9.03 -17.45 18.41
N VAL A 463 -9.71 -16.45 17.83
CA VAL A 463 -9.52 -16.04 16.44
C VAL A 463 -8.94 -14.64 16.43
N LEU A 464 -7.80 -14.49 15.77
CA LEU A 464 -7.16 -13.20 15.58
C LEU A 464 -7.22 -12.76 14.12
N PHE A 465 -7.34 -11.46 13.91
CA PHE A 465 -7.61 -10.85 12.61
C PHE A 465 -6.41 -10.03 12.16
N THR A 466 -5.86 -10.35 10.98
CA THR A 466 -4.60 -9.80 10.45
C THR A 466 -3.41 -9.78 11.41
N ALA A 467 -3.39 -10.70 12.39
CA ALA A 467 -2.41 -10.69 13.46
C ALA A 467 -0.96 -10.77 12.98
N THR A 468 -0.03 -10.09 13.65
CA THR A 468 1.40 -10.41 13.57
C THR A 468 1.82 -11.39 14.66
N TYR A 469 3.08 -11.81 14.59
CA TYR A 469 3.72 -12.66 15.57
C TYR A 469 4.70 -11.87 16.43
N LEU A 470 5.06 -12.43 17.58
CA LEU A 470 6.04 -11.92 18.51
C LEU A 470 7.27 -12.83 18.50
N HIS A 471 8.44 -12.21 18.52
CA HIS A 471 9.68 -12.85 18.93
C HIS A 471 9.85 -12.65 20.43
N HIS A 472 10.28 -13.70 21.12
CA HIS A 472 10.48 -13.70 22.56
C HIS A 472 11.79 -14.42 22.91
N THR A 473 12.30 -14.20 24.12
CA THR A 473 13.47 -14.92 24.65
C THR A 473 13.09 -16.09 25.57
N ASP A 474 12.00 -16.00 26.33
CA ASP A 474 11.78 -16.88 27.49
C ASP A 474 10.38 -17.52 27.62
N SER A 475 9.27 -16.92 27.15
CA SER A 475 7.94 -17.56 27.22
C SER A 475 6.88 -17.00 26.24
N ASP A 476 6.20 -17.91 25.53
CA ASP A 476 4.97 -17.63 24.78
C ASP A 476 3.72 -17.95 25.58
N ALA A 477 2.66 -17.15 25.39
CA ALA A 477 1.38 -17.37 26.05
C ALA A 477 0.37 -18.08 25.13
N ALA A 478 0.36 -17.74 23.85
CA ALA A 478 -0.45 -18.43 22.86
C ALA A 478 0.25 -18.50 21.51
N TRP A 479 0.18 -19.65 20.84
CA TRP A 479 0.80 -19.87 19.53
C TRP A 479 -0.09 -20.66 18.57
N THR A 480 0.19 -20.44 17.28
CA THR A 480 -0.37 -21.19 16.16
C THR A 480 0.45 -22.45 15.93
N GLU A 481 -0.17 -23.53 15.44
CA GLU A 481 0.58 -24.74 15.06
C GLU A 481 1.10 -24.70 13.62
N ASP A 482 0.34 -24.04 12.76
CA ASP A 482 0.52 -24.07 11.31
C ASP A 482 0.07 -22.75 10.67
N ALA A 483 0.84 -21.70 10.93
CA ALA A 483 0.66 -20.42 10.28
C ALA A 483 1.86 -20.08 9.39
N TYR A 484 1.64 -19.16 8.48
CA TYR A 484 2.63 -18.59 7.59
C TYR A 484 2.86 -17.13 7.95
N SER A 485 4.13 -16.70 7.97
CA SER A 485 4.45 -15.28 7.94
C SER A 485 4.34 -14.75 6.50
N SER A 486 3.63 -13.63 6.29
CA SER A 486 3.53 -12.97 4.97
C SER A 486 4.84 -12.35 4.48
N VAL A 487 5.82 -12.18 5.37
CA VAL A 487 7.15 -11.67 5.01
C VAL A 487 8.15 -12.79 4.75
N ALA A 488 8.14 -13.84 5.59
CA ALA A 488 9.04 -14.97 5.43
C ALA A 488 8.53 -15.99 4.40
N GLU A 489 7.22 -16.03 4.16
CA GLU A 489 6.53 -17.09 3.40
C GLU A 489 6.89 -18.49 3.90
N GLN A 490 7.10 -18.60 5.21
CA GLN A 490 7.50 -19.84 5.90
C GLN A 490 6.37 -20.30 6.80
N ARG A 491 6.06 -21.60 6.70
CA ARG A 491 5.16 -22.34 7.58
C ARG A 491 5.89 -22.64 8.89
N ASP A 492 5.35 -22.16 10.00
CA ASP A 492 5.92 -22.42 11.33
C ASP A 492 4.87 -22.23 12.44
N SER A 493 5.30 -22.51 13.67
CA SER A 493 4.60 -22.14 14.89
C SER A 493 4.93 -20.69 15.23
N TYR A 494 3.93 -19.82 15.16
CA TYR A 494 4.07 -18.40 15.47
C TYR A 494 3.23 -18.02 16.69
N ALA A 495 3.80 -17.24 17.60
CA ALA A 495 3.11 -16.75 18.79
C ALA A 495 2.57 -15.33 18.58
N PRO A 496 1.25 -15.14 18.41
CA PRO A 496 0.66 -13.81 18.34
C PRO A 496 0.40 -13.19 19.72
N ILE A 497 0.50 -13.96 20.81
CA ILE A 497 0.33 -13.48 22.18
C ILE A 497 1.48 -13.97 23.06
N SER A 498 2.19 -13.03 23.70
CA SER A 498 3.24 -13.34 24.67
C SER A 498 2.95 -12.63 25.98
N VAL A 499 3.16 -13.32 27.09
CA VAL A 499 2.98 -12.80 28.45
C VAL A 499 4.24 -13.10 29.24
N ILE A 500 4.75 -12.07 29.91
CA ILE A 500 5.90 -12.14 30.79
C ILE A 500 5.42 -11.80 32.20
N GLU A 501 5.30 -12.83 33.03
CA GLU A 501 5.03 -12.72 34.46
C GLU A 501 6.40 -12.77 35.19
N GLY A 502 7.03 -11.61 35.38
CA GLY A 502 8.40 -11.50 35.89
C GLY A 502 8.56 -10.36 36.90
N GLY A 503 9.09 -10.66 38.09
CA GLY A 503 9.12 -9.71 39.21
C GLY A 503 7.76 -9.61 39.91
N ASN A 504 7.34 -8.39 40.30
CA ASN A 504 6.02 -8.16 40.88
C ASN A 504 4.92 -7.89 39.83
N GLY A 505 5.27 -7.60 38.57
CA GLY A 505 4.34 -7.11 37.53
C GLY A 505 4.21 -8.01 36.29
N THR A 506 3.38 -7.59 35.34
CA THR A 506 3.05 -8.37 34.14
C THR A 506 3.16 -7.51 32.89
N VAL A 507 3.79 -8.06 31.85
CA VAL A 507 3.81 -7.47 30.50
C VAL A 507 3.12 -8.43 29.55
N ALA A 508 2.10 -7.97 28.85
CA ALA A 508 1.41 -8.75 27.83
C ALA A 508 1.42 -8.03 26.48
N ALA A 509 1.76 -8.76 25.43
CA ALA A 509 1.85 -8.26 24.08
C ALA A 509 0.92 -9.06 23.15
N PHE A 510 0.18 -8.35 22.31
CA PHE A 510 -0.78 -8.90 21.37
C PHE A 510 -0.49 -8.39 19.97
N GLY A 511 -0.24 -9.30 19.04
CA GLY A 511 -0.04 -9.01 17.62
C GLY A 511 -1.34 -8.69 16.86
N ASP A 512 -2.45 -8.49 17.57
CA ASP A 512 -3.75 -8.13 17.03
C ASP A 512 -4.49 -7.24 18.06
N LEU A 513 -5.31 -6.30 17.60
CA LEU A 513 -6.24 -5.51 18.41
C LEU A 513 -7.70 -5.68 17.98
N THR A 514 -7.94 -6.19 16.77
CA THR A 514 -9.26 -6.33 16.17
C THR A 514 -10.15 -7.29 16.96
N PHE A 515 -9.58 -8.30 17.64
CA PHE A 515 -10.34 -9.21 18.51
C PHE A 515 -11.07 -8.51 19.68
N LEU A 516 -10.70 -7.28 20.05
CA LEU A 516 -11.36 -6.49 21.10
C LEU A 516 -12.70 -5.89 20.63
N MET A 517 -12.89 -5.77 19.32
CA MET A 517 -14.00 -5.02 18.72
C MET A 517 -15.22 -5.90 18.47
N GLU A 518 -16.42 -5.30 18.51
CA GLU A 518 -17.61 -5.97 18.00
C GLU A 518 -17.64 -5.95 16.45
N PRO A 519 -18.02 -7.05 15.79
CA PRO A 519 -18.50 -8.33 16.34
C PRO A 519 -17.39 -9.36 16.65
N TYR A 520 -16.12 -9.06 16.37
CA TYR A 520 -15.00 -9.99 16.45
C TYR A 520 -14.75 -10.59 17.83
N VAL A 521 -15.07 -9.85 18.88
CA VAL A 521 -14.95 -10.29 20.28
C VAL A 521 -15.86 -11.47 20.62
N TYR A 522 -16.95 -11.70 19.89
CA TYR A 522 -17.87 -12.81 20.14
C TYR A 522 -17.52 -14.10 19.38
N ILE A 523 -16.37 -14.13 18.72
CA ILE A 523 -15.90 -15.29 17.95
C ILE A 523 -15.04 -16.18 18.85
N GLU A 524 -15.36 -17.48 18.89
CA GLU A 524 -14.72 -18.47 19.78
C GLU A 524 -14.62 -17.94 21.23
N ASP A 525 -13.46 -18.05 21.89
CA ASP A 525 -13.23 -17.58 23.25
C ASP A 525 -12.69 -16.14 23.34
N ASN A 526 -12.77 -15.33 22.27
CA ASN A 526 -12.25 -13.96 22.29
C ASN A 526 -12.83 -13.13 23.45
N TYR A 527 -14.13 -13.23 23.72
CA TYR A 527 -14.77 -12.53 24.84
C TYR A 527 -14.23 -13.03 26.19
N ARG A 528 -13.96 -14.33 26.33
CA ARG A 528 -13.35 -14.88 27.55
C ARG A 528 -11.91 -14.36 27.73
N LEU A 529 -11.14 -14.22 26.66
CA LEU A 529 -9.82 -13.59 26.71
C LEU A 529 -9.91 -12.13 27.19
N VAL A 530 -10.91 -11.37 26.72
CA VAL A 530 -11.19 -10.02 27.23
C VAL A 530 -11.59 -10.04 28.71
N MET A 531 -12.41 -10.99 29.16
CA MET A 531 -12.74 -11.11 30.58
C MET A 531 -11.54 -11.47 31.46
N ASN A 532 -10.59 -12.27 30.94
CA ASN A 532 -9.34 -12.55 31.64
C ASN A 532 -8.50 -11.28 31.79
N LEU A 533 -8.42 -10.43 30.74
CA LEU A 533 -7.77 -9.12 30.82
C LEU A 533 -8.46 -8.21 31.85
N VAL A 534 -9.79 -8.11 31.81
CA VAL A 534 -10.58 -7.32 32.77
C VAL A 534 -10.32 -7.77 34.21
N SER A 535 -10.27 -9.09 34.44
CA SER A 535 -9.99 -9.65 35.77
C SER A 535 -8.56 -9.35 36.21
N ALA A 536 -7.59 -9.54 35.32
CA ALA A 536 -6.17 -9.24 35.59
C ALA A 536 -5.94 -7.75 35.92
N ILE A 537 -6.68 -6.84 35.31
CA ILE A 537 -6.61 -5.40 35.62
C ILE A 537 -7.29 -5.10 36.96
N ALA A 538 -8.52 -5.60 37.17
CA ALA A 538 -9.33 -5.27 38.34
C ALA A 538 -8.79 -5.86 39.66
N GLU A 539 -8.00 -6.94 39.60
CA GLU A 539 -7.39 -7.57 40.77
C GLU A 539 -6.11 -6.85 41.25
N ILE A 540 -5.57 -5.89 40.49
CA ILE A 540 -4.36 -5.15 40.88
C ILE A 540 -4.70 -4.11 41.95
N GLU A 541 -4.21 -4.33 43.17
CA GLU A 541 -4.33 -3.36 44.25
C GLU A 541 -3.37 -2.17 44.02
N VAL A 542 -3.92 -0.96 43.86
CA VAL A 542 -3.13 0.28 43.84
C VAL A 542 -3.07 0.86 45.27
N PRO A 543 -1.91 0.82 45.95
CA PRO A 543 -1.80 1.37 47.30
C PRO A 543 -2.19 2.85 47.30
N GLU A 544 -2.98 3.28 48.28
CA GLU A 544 -3.22 4.70 48.50
C GLU A 544 -1.89 5.37 48.90
N GLU A 545 -1.27 6.11 47.98
CA GLU A 545 -0.41 7.19 48.41
C GLU A 545 -1.30 8.19 49.14
N LYS A 546 -1.16 8.23 50.47
CA LYS A 546 -1.68 9.33 51.27
C LYS A 546 -1.00 10.59 50.77
N VAL A 547 -1.65 11.30 49.87
CA VAL A 547 -1.37 12.72 49.65
C VAL A 547 -1.64 13.37 51.00
N GLU A 548 -0.58 13.70 51.74
CA GLU A 548 -0.71 14.59 52.89
C GLU A 548 -1.36 15.87 52.35
N ALA A 549 -2.63 16.08 52.69
CA ALA A 549 -3.28 17.35 52.43
C ALA A 549 -2.39 18.42 53.09
N PRO A 550 -1.98 19.48 52.39
CA PRO A 550 -1.22 20.54 53.01
C PRO A 550 -2.01 21.05 54.23
N GLU A 551 -1.40 21.01 55.41
CA GLU A 551 -1.95 21.69 56.59
C GLU A 551 -2.00 23.19 56.27
N TYR A 552 -3.18 23.68 55.91
CA TYR A 552 -3.42 25.11 55.81
C TYR A 552 -3.52 25.67 57.23
N ASN A 553 -2.46 26.35 57.68
CA ASN A 553 -2.48 27.08 58.94
C ASN A 553 -3.25 28.39 58.74
N VAL A 554 -4.57 28.34 58.94
CA VAL A 554 -5.44 29.51 58.85
C VAL A 554 -5.24 30.37 60.11
N THR A 555 -4.54 31.49 59.98
CA THR A 555 -4.38 32.46 61.09
C THR A 555 -5.41 33.58 61.01
N LYS A 556 -6.20 33.74 62.07
CA LYS A 556 -7.13 34.88 62.22
C LYS A 556 -6.35 36.21 62.13
N PRO A 557 -6.69 37.11 61.21
CA PRO A 557 -6.01 38.39 61.08
C PRO A 557 -6.40 39.33 62.22
N GLU A 558 -5.42 39.83 62.97
CA GLU A 558 -5.62 40.91 63.94
C GLU A 558 -5.71 42.25 63.22
N LEU A 559 -6.93 42.81 63.14
CA LEU A 559 -7.25 44.06 62.47
C LEU A 559 -8.03 44.98 63.43
N PRO A 560 -7.35 45.88 64.16
CA PRO A 560 -8.02 46.86 65.01
C PRO A 560 -8.98 47.75 64.22
N VAL A 561 -10.05 48.22 64.87
CA VAL A 561 -11.07 49.08 64.23
C VAL A 561 -10.42 50.36 63.67
N GLY A 562 -10.70 50.67 62.40
CA GLY A 562 -10.15 51.81 61.68
C GLY A 562 -8.82 51.53 60.96
N THR A 563 -8.35 50.27 60.95
CA THR A 563 -7.15 49.87 60.20
C THR A 563 -7.51 49.08 58.93
N GLU A 564 -6.62 49.15 57.95
CA GLU A 564 -6.67 48.34 56.73
C GLU A 564 -5.40 47.48 56.62
N LYS A 565 -5.53 46.32 55.97
CA LYS A 565 -4.42 45.44 55.64
C LYS A 565 -4.62 44.81 54.26
N LEU A 566 -3.54 44.75 53.52
CA LEU A 566 -3.46 44.11 52.22
C LEU A 566 -3.07 42.64 52.39
N TYR A 567 -3.73 41.76 51.65
CA TYR A 567 -3.42 40.33 51.54
C TYR A 567 -3.26 39.97 50.06
N MET A 568 -2.58 38.86 49.80
CA MET A 568 -2.52 38.24 48.48
C MET A 568 -3.33 36.94 48.53
N GLU A 569 -4.36 36.85 47.70
CA GLU A 569 -5.19 35.66 47.53
C GLU A 569 -4.77 34.97 46.23
N ARG A 570 -4.52 33.65 46.25
CA ARG A 570 -4.21 32.87 45.04
C ARG A 570 -5.40 31.98 44.68
N ILE A 571 -6.00 32.20 43.52
CA ILE A 571 -7.15 31.42 43.01
C ILE A 571 -6.75 30.86 41.65
N ASP A 572 -6.87 29.54 41.45
CA ASP A 572 -6.56 28.85 40.19
C ASP A 572 -5.17 29.15 39.60
N GLY A 573 -4.20 29.51 40.47
CA GLY A 573 -2.83 29.83 40.10
C GLY A 573 -2.54 31.34 39.92
N ASP A 574 -3.57 32.17 39.84
CA ASP A 574 -3.45 33.63 39.69
C ASP A 574 -3.47 34.33 41.05
N GLU A 575 -2.62 35.36 41.21
CA GLU A 575 -2.49 36.13 42.44
C GLU A 575 -3.25 37.46 42.35
N HIS A 576 -4.13 37.70 43.32
CA HIS A 576 -4.94 38.91 43.41
C HIS A 576 -4.68 39.64 44.74
N GLU A 577 -4.57 40.96 44.66
CA GLU A 577 -4.49 41.81 45.84
C GLU A 577 -5.89 41.95 46.47
N LEU A 578 -5.96 41.67 47.77
CA LEU A 578 -7.18 41.67 48.56
C LEU A 578 -7.03 42.67 49.70
N ARG A 579 -7.88 43.71 49.75
CA ARG A 579 -7.83 44.71 50.82
C ARG A 579 -8.90 44.44 51.86
N TRP A 580 -8.49 44.31 53.13
CA TRP A 580 -9.38 44.17 54.27
C TRP A 580 -9.35 45.42 55.12
N THR A 581 -10.51 46.01 55.39
CA THR A 581 -10.65 47.21 56.21
C THR A 581 -11.64 46.95 57.32
N ARG A 582 -11.22 47.05 58.60
CA ARG A 582 -12.14 46.93 59.74
C ARG A 582 -12.83 48.27 59.95
N VAL A 583 -14.05 48.39 59.44
CA VAL A 583 -14.82 49.65 59.41
C VAL A 583 -15.44 49.96 60.79
N GLY A 584 -15.77 48.92 61.57
CA GLY A 584 -16.34 49.05 62.90
C GLY A 584 -16.05 47.83 63.78
N GLU A 585 -16.47 47.86 65.05
CA GLU A 585 -16.28 46.73 65.99
C GLU A 585 -16.89 45.42 65.45
N ASN A 586 -17.95 45.52 64.64
CA ASN A 586 -18.70 44.38 64.12
C ASN A 586 -18.76 44.38 62.59
N GLU A 587 -17.85 45.08 61.90
CA GLU A 587 -17.95 45.25 60.46
C GLU A 587 -16.59 45.29 59.76
N THR A 588 -16.42 44.43 58.76
CA THR A 588 -15.22 44.39 57.89
C THR A 588 -15.63 44.54 56.43
N LEU A 589 -14.94 45.42 55.71
CA LEU A 589 -15.04 45.54 54.26
C LEU A 589 -13.89 44.78 53.62
N VAL A 590 -14.19 43.98 52.60
CA VAL A 590 -13.19 43.24 51.80
C VAL A 590 -13.35 43.64 50.35
N GLU A 591 -12.32 44.26 49.79
CA GLU A 591 -12.29 44.73 48.41
C GLU A 591 -11.40 43.81 47.58
N ARG A 592 -12.00 43.25 46.53
CA ARG A 592 -11.34 42.52 45.44
C ARG A 592 -11.36 43.37 44.17
N PRO A 593 -10.52 43.07 43.17
CA PRO A 593 -10.51 43.81 41.90
C PRO A 593 -11.87 43.87 41.19
N ASP A 594 -12.70 42.84 41.39
CA ASP A 594 -13.98 42.63 40.70
C ASP A 594 -15.23 42.86 41.59
N ARG A 595 -15.07 42.94 42.92
CA ARG A 595 -16.18 43.03 43.87
C ARG A 595 -15.78 43.60 45.22
N THR A 596 -16.75 44.21 45.90
CA THR A 596 -16.59 44.65 47.29
C THR A 596 -17.63 43.96 48.16
N THR A 597 -17.16 43.19 49.14
CA THR A 597 -18.02 42.48 50.08
C THR A 597 -17.91 43.07 51.48
N ARG A 598 -19.05 43.38 52.09
CA ARG A 598 -19.18 43.87 53.46
C ARG A 598 -19.64 42.73 54.35
N TYR A 599 -18.90 42.46 55.41
CA TYR A 599 -19.17 41.41 56.39
C TYR A 599 -19.55 42.02 57.74
N HIS A 600 -20.60 41.49 58.37
CA HIS A 600 -21.10 41.91 59.66
C HIS A 600 -20.97 40.77 60.67
N PHE A 601 -20.52 41.10 61.87
CA PHE A 601 -20.19 40.17 62.94
C PHE A 601 -21.05 40.40 64.19
N ASP A 602 -21.22 39.37 65.01
CA ASP A 602 -21.80 39.51 66.34
C ASP A 602 -20.76 39.91 67.40
N VAL A 603 -21.20 40.02 68.65
CA VAL A 603 -20.35 40.35 69.81
C VAL A 603 -19.28 39.30 70.14
N ASN A 604 -19.38 38.10 69.57
CA ASN A 604 -18.39 37.03 69.68
C ASN A 604 -17.54 36.91 68.41
N ASP A 605 -17.58 37.92 67.53
CA ASP A 605 -16.82 38.01 66.28
C ASP A 605 -17.22 36.92 65.25
N SER A 606 -18.43 36.36 65.38
CA SER A 606 -19.00 35.37 64.46
C SER A 606 -19.74 36.06 63.32
N LEU A 607 -19.57 35.57 62.08
CA LEU A 607 -20.22 36.17 60.91
C LEU A 607 -21.73 35.96 60.95
N VAL A 608 -22.50 37.06 60.89
CA VAL A 608 -23.97 37.02 60.92
C VAL A 608 -24.61 37.45 59.61
N ARG A 609 -23.93 38.27 58.81
CA ARG A 609 -24.45 38.76 57.53
C ARG A 609 -23.32 39.20 56.62
N TRP A 610 -23.50 39.05 55.31
CA TRP A 610 -22.68 39.76 54.32
C TRP A 610 -23.51 40.38 53.22
N GLU A 611 -22.92 41.37 52.55
CA GLU A 611 -23.49 42.10 51.41
C GLU A 611 -22.41 42.25 50.33
N SER A 612 -22.70 41.85 49.09
CA SER A 612 -21.81 42.07 47.92
C SER A 612 -22.69 42.30 46.69
N ASP A 613 -22.37 43.33 45.91
CA ASP A 613 -22.94 43.57 44.57
C ASP A 613 -24.47 43.50 44.49
N GLY A 614 -25.15 44.05 45.51
CA GLY A 614 -26.61 44.10 45.60
C GLY A 614 -27.28 42.82 46.12
N MET A 615 -26.50 41.78 46.44
CA MET A 615 -26.97 40.58 47.14
C MET A 615 -26.58 40.61 48.61
N ALA A 616 -27.45 40.09 49.47
CA ALA A 616 -27.21 39.98 50.90
C ALA A 616 -27.68 38.62 51.42
N ALA A 617 -26.89 38.03 52.33
CA ALA A 617 -27.26 36.81 53.04
C ALA A 617 -27.10 37.02 54.54
N ALA A 618 -28.09 36.58 55.32
CA ALA A 618 -28.08 36.62 56.79
C ALA A 618 -28.20 35.18 57.33
N TYR A 619 -27.49 34.90 58.42
CA TYR A 619 -27.38 33.56 59.00
C TYR A 619 -28.03 33.51 60.38
N ASP A 620 -28.81 32.45 60.65
CA ASP A 620 -29.62 32.33 61.87
C ASP A 620 -28.88 31.67 63.07
N THR A 621 -27.63 31.19 62.92
CA THR A 621 -26.75 30.67 64.00
C THR A 621 -25.31 30.48 63.45
N PRO A 622 -24.23 30.51 64.28
CA PRO A 622 -22.87 30.73 63.77
C PRO A 622 -22.43 29.59 62.85
N LEU A 623 -22.22 29.93 61.58
CA LEU A 623 -21.65 29.12 60.50
C LEU A 623 -20.14 29.40 60.41
N PRO A 624 -19.34 28.55 59.71
CA PRO A 624 -17.91 28.36 59.97
C PRO A 624 -17.07 29.63 59.91
N ASP A 625 -15.90 29.59 60.56
CA ASP A 625 -14.88 30.64 60.45
C ASP A 625 -14.73 31.05 58.98
N LEU A 626 -14.70 32.37 58.74
CA LEU A 626 -14.43 32.90 57.40
C LEU A 626 -13.24 32.15 56.79
N PRO A 627 -13.16 32.02 55.45
CA PRO A 627 -11.86 31.84 54.84
C PRO A 627 -11.07 33.12 55.17
N TYR A 628 -10.36 33.09 56.29
CA TYR A 628 -9.26 34.00 56.51
C TYR A 628 -8.28 33.76 55.36
N PRO A 629 -7.67 34.81 54.80
CA PRO A 629 -6.74 34.66 53.69
C PRO A 629 -5.63 33.65 53.98
#